data_AF-A0A6V7H9A2-F1
#
_entry.id   AF-A0A6V7H9A2-F1
#
_cell.length_a   1.000
_cell.length_b   1.000
_cell.length_c   1.000
_cell.angle_alpha   90.00
_cell.angle_beta   90.00
_cell.angle_gamma   90.00
#
_symmetry.space_group_name_H-M   'P 1'
#
loop_
_entity.id
_entity.type
_entity.pdbx_description
1 polymer ?
#
loop_
_entity_poly.entity_id
_entity_poly.type
_entity_poly.pdbx_seq_one_letter_code
_entity_poly.pdbx_strand_id
1 'polypeptide(L)'
;MARRQSRRTTVHDNEFESDDNDCLEDIERQFRRMCASEIESDEDSEDMVTFRQRRRINRISDTSESDNETDQNSDWQNVTENDTYSSSIEFSTGDKVQGPQVPSNCITPLQFFSLFFTNELVSKIATETNLYARKIINSREVSVHSLWYNWYDVTVNELRAFLETTRQTDDKERTSVDKVAYFLSYLDEKFRHHFVPAQNISVDESIVGFKGRISFKMYNAKKPNKWGLRLYALVDSSSGYLYTFLPYFGKQTTDALIHPDLPVTSRIVLHLYNNLQQSIPEATGYHIFTDRLYTSIILG
;
A
#
# COMPACT_ATOMS: atom_id res chain seq x y z
N MET A 1 -49.98 52.21 -57.13
CA MET A 1 -50.57 51.61 -55.91
C MET A 1 -50.15 50.14 -55.85
N ALA A 2 -50.12 49.55 -54.64
CA ALA A 2 -49.92 48.11 -54.36
C ALA A 2 -48.56 47.50 -54.80
N ARG A 3 -47.99 46.52 -54.07
CA ARG A 3 -48.03 46.29 -52.61
C ARG A 3 -46.70 45.59 -52.22
N ARG A 4 -46.05 46.03 -51.14
CA ARG A 4 -44.71 45.56 -50.73
C ARG A 4 -44.83 44.33 -49.81
N GLN A 5 -44.36 43.17 -50.26
CA GLN A 5 -44.17 41.98 -49.42
C GLN A 5 -43.09 41.07 -50.04
N SER A 6 -42.03 40.79 -49.28
CA SER A 6 -41.07 39.70 -49.55
C SER A 6 -40.82 38.95 -48.23
N ARG A 7 -40.30 37.74 -48.31
CA ARG A 7 -40.50 36.71 -47.29
C ARG A 7 -39.78 36.97 -45.96
N ARG A 8 -40.52 36.69 -44.89
CA ARG A 8 -40.05 36.42 -43.53
C ARG A 8 -39.21 35.14 -43.56
N THR A 9 -37.97 35.19 -43.09
CA THR A 9 -37.19 33.98 -42.81
C THR A 9 -37.78 33.28 -41.58
N THR A 10 -38.14 32.02 -41.74
CA THR A 10 -38.47 31.11 -40.64
C THR A 10 -37.20 30.38 -40.22
N VAL A 11 -36.85 30.47 -38.95
CA VAL A 11 -35.92 29.51 -38.33
C VAL A 11 -36.56 28.13 -38.42
N HIS A 12 -35.78 27.12 -38.78
CA HIS A 12 -36.15 25.73 -38.66
C HIS A 12 -35.14 25.10 -37.72
N ASP A 13 -35.47 25.10 -36.42
CA ASP A 13 -34.75 24.31 -35.44
C ASP A 13 -35.09 22.85 -35.73
N ASN A 14 -34.08 22.07 -36.13
CA ASN A 14 -34.18 20.62 -36.25
C ASN A 14 -33.28 20.04 -35.16
N GLU A 15 -33.90 19.44 -34.14
CA GLU A 15 -33.22 18.67 -33.11
C GLU A 15 -32.55 17.44 -33.74
N PHE A 16 -31.29 17.19 -33.40
CA PHE A 16 -30.54 15.99 -33.82
C PHE A 16 -30.02 15.25 -32.59
N GLU A 17 -30.96 14.81 -31.74
CA GLU A 17 -30.68 13.92 -30.60
C GLU A 17 -30.93 12.45 -30.98
N SER A 18 -29.98 11.78 -31.62
CA SER A 18 -29.75 10.32 -31.51
C SER A 18 -28.60 9.86 -32.43
N ASP A 19 -27.50 9.39 -31.85
CA ASP A 19 -26.58 8.38 -32.42
C ASP A 19 -25.47 8.01 -31.41
N ASP A 20 -24.94 8.99 -30.66
CA ASP A 20 -23.83 8.79 -29.71
C ASP A 20 -24.14 7.81 -28.56
N ASN A 21 -25.41 7.70 -28.13
CA ASN A 21 -25.82 6.80 -27.05
C ASN A 21 -25.73 5.32 -27.44
N ASP A 22 -26.11 4.94 -28.66
CA ASP A 22 -26.06 3.55 -29.12
C ASP A 22 -24.60 3.05 -29.19
N CYS A 23 -23.68 3.92 -29.61
CA CYS A 23 -22.25 3.61 -29.62
C CYS A 23 -21.70 3.37 -28.19
N LEU A 24 -22.12 4.18 -27.22
CA LEU A 24 -21.75 4.00 -25.81
C LEU A 24 -22.39 2.75 -25.19
N GLU A 25 -23.65 2.44 -25.48
CA GLU A 25 -24.31 1.21 -25.00
C GLU A 25 -23.68 -0.07 -25.59
N ASP A 26 -23.32 -0.08 -26.87
CA ASP A 26 -22.67 -1.27 -27.46
C ASP A 26 -21.22 -1.44 -26.98
N ILE A 27 -20.49 -0.35 -26.70
CA ILE A 27 -19.19 -0.43 -25.99
C ILE A 27 -19.39 -0.98 -24.58
N GLU A 28 -20.40 -0.53 -23.82
CA GLU A 28 -20.71 -1.09 -22.50
C GLU A 28 -21.15 -2.57 -22.58
N ARG A 29 -21.90 -2.97 -23.62
CA ARG A 29 -22.27 -4.39 -23.84
C ARG A 29 -21.07 -5.26 -24.18
N GLN A 30 -20.15 -4.80 -25.02
CA GLN A 30 -18.91 -5.53 -25.29
C GLN A 30 -18.07 -5.65 -24.01
N PHE A 31 -17.95 -4.57 -23.24
CA PHE A 31 -17.22 -4.57 -21.97
C PHE A 31 -17.85 -5.53 -20.94
N ARG A 32 -19.18 -5.48 -20.76
CA ARG A 32 -19.92 -6.41 -19.88
C ARG A 32 -19.78 -7.87 -20.34
N ARG A 33 -19.82 -8.15 -21.64
CA ARG A 33 -19.61 -9.51 -22.19
C ARG A 33 -18.19 -10.02 -21.96
N MET A 34 -17.18 -9.17 -22.16
CA MET A 34 -15.78 -9.55 -21.99
C MET A 34 -15.42 -9.79 -20.51
N CYS A 35 -15.98 -8.99 -19.59
CA CYS A 35 -15.86 -9.25 -18.15
C CYS A 35 -16.63 -10.50 -17.70
N ALA A 36 -17.78 -10.84 -18.32
CA ALA A 36 -18.54 -12.03 -17.96
C ALA A 36 -17.82 -13.35 -18.29
N SER A 37 -16.89 -13.35 -19.25
CA SER A 37 -16.04 -14.51 -19.59
C SER A 37 -14.80 -14.68 -18.70
N GLU A 38 -14.51 -13.75 -17.79
CA GLU A 38 -13.40 -13.84 -16.82
C GLU A 38 -13.89 -14.02 -15.36
N ILE A 39 -15.20 -14.22 -15.15
CA ILE A 39 -15.76 -14.62 -13.86
C ILE A 39 -15.91 -16.15 -13.85
N GLU A 40 -14.80 -16.85 -13.71
CA GLU A 40 -14.83 -18.03 -12.85
C GLU A 40 -14.85 -17.52 -11.41
N SER A 41 -15.89 -17.92 -10.67
CA SER A 41 -16.16 -17.40 -9.34
C SER A 41 -15.33 -18.15 -8.30
N ASP A 42 -14.15 -17.61 -7.95
CA ASP A 42 -13.42 -17.94 -6.72
C ASP A 42 -14.20 -17.44 -5.48
N GLU A 43 -15.41 -17.95 -5.28
CA GLU A 43 -16.10 -17.98 -4.00
C GLU A 43 -15.46 -19.05 -3.11
N ASP A 44 -14.20 -18.84 -2.70
CA ASP A 44 -13.75 -19.24 -1.35
C ASP A 44 -12.37 -18.64 -0.99
N SER A 45 -12.41 -17.63 -0.14
CA SER A 45 -11.28 -17.30 0.75
C SER A 45 -11.79 -16.64 2.03
N GLU A 46 -12.81 -17.25 2.65
CA GLU A 46 -13.05 -17.06 4.07
C GLU A 46 -11.89 -17.68 4.88
N ASP A 47 -10.78 -16.94 4.98
CA ASP A 47 -9.87 -17.02 6.14
C ASP A 47 -10.57 -16.43 7.39
N MET A 48 -11.79 -16.94 7.66
CA MET A 48 -12.46 -16.91 8.95
C MET A 48 -11.61 -17.75 9.92
N VAL A 49 -10.51 -17.15 10.40
CA VAL A 49 -9.78 -17.64 11.58
C VAL A 49 -10.80 -17.80 12.69
N THR A 50 -11.19 -19.06 12.92
CA THR A 50 -12.42 -19.35 13.66
C THR A 50 -12.41 -18.66 15.01
N PHE A 51 -13.42 -17.83 15.26
CA PHE A 51 -13.64 -17.27 16.59
C PHE A 51 -13.94 -18.43 17.53
N ARG A 52 -12.91 -18.95 18.22
CA ARG A 52 -13.08 -19.84 19.36
C ARG A 52 -13.99 -19.11 20.34
N GLN A 53 -15.27 -19.49 20.35
CA GLN A 53 -16.25 -18.96 21.28
C GLN A 53 -15.65 -18.98 22.67
N ARG A 54 -15.84 -17.89 23.42
CA ARG A 54 -15.52 -17.87 24.85
C ARG A 54 -16.33 -18.98 25.53
N ARG A 55 -15.71 -20.14 25.76
CA ARG A 55 -16.20 -21.09 26.76
C ARG A 55 -16.25 -20.28 28.06
N ARG A 56 -17.45 -20.04 28.57
CA ARG A 56 -17.63 -19.57 29.94
C ARG A 56 -16.93 -20.59 30.82
N ILE A 57 -15.90 -20.16 31.54
CA ILE A 57 -15.42 -20.90 32.69
C ILE A 57 -16.57 -20.83 33.68
N ASN A 58 -17.33 -21.92 33.81
CA ASN A 58 -18.27 -22.06 34.92
C ASN A 58 -17.45 -21.99 36.20
N ARG A 59 -17.97 -21.27 37.21
CA ARG A 59 -17.47 -21.46 38.58
C ARG A 59 -17.65 -22.93 38.92
N ILE A 60 -16.55 -23.63 39.19
CA ILE A 60 -16.62 -24.95 39.81
C ILE A 60 -17.17 -24.73 41.22
N SER A 61 -18.37 -25.26 41.46
CA SER A 61 -18.96 -25.34 42.79
C SER A 61 -18.31 -26.49 43.53
N ASP A 62 -18.05 -26.29 44.82
CA ASP A 62 -17.45 -27.28 45.70
C ASP A 62 -18.41 -28.47 45.93
N THR A 63 -18.05 -29.63 45.39
CA THR A 63 -18.76 -30.91 45.58
C THR A 63 -17.74 -32.05 45.60
N SER A 64 -17.56 -32.67 46.77
CA SER A 64 -16.56 -33.71 47.02
C SER A 64 -17.07 -35.11 46.68
N GLU A 65 -16.60 -35.68 45.57
CA GLU A 65 -16.65 -37.14 45.33
C GLU A 65 -15.26 -37.61 44.89
N SER A 66 -14.89 -38.83 45.30
CA SER A 66 -13.54 -39.38 45.18
C SER A 66 -13.47 -40.51 44.18
N ASP A 67 -12.46 -40.52 43.33
CA ASP A 67 -11.96 -41.74 42.69
C ASP A 67 -10.43 -41.72 42.60
N ASN A 68 -9.83 -42.90 42.68
CA ASN A 68 -8.37 -43.07 42.68
C ASN A 68 -7.89 -43.51 41.30
N GLU A 69 -7.13 -42.66 40.61
CA GLU A 69 -6.23 -43.10 39.54
C GLU A 69 -4.79 -42.66 39.84
N THR A 70 -3.83 -43.49 39.43
CA THR A 70 -2.46 -43.46 39.94
C THR A 70 -1.57 -42.45 39.21
N ASP A 71 -1.12 -41.46 39.98
CA ASP A 71 0.17 -40.76 39.91
C ASP A 71 1.06 -41.05 38.66
N GLN A 72 1.18 -40.03 37.81
CA GLN A 72 2.33 -39.84 36.91
C GLN A 72 2.98 -38.48 37.15
N ASN A 73 3.58 -38.33 38.34
CA ASN A 73 4.63 -37.39 38.72
C ASN A 73 4.62 -36.05 37.97
N SER A 74 3.54 -35.28 38.15
CA SER A 74 3.49 -33.86 37.80
C SER A 74 4.23 -33.06 38.88
N ASP A 75 5.55 -33.25 38.91
CA ASP A 75 6.43 -32.67 39.91
C ASP A 75 6.41 -31.14 39.80
N TRP A 76 5.86 -30.47 40.80
CA TRP A 76 5.63 -29.03 40.75
C TRP A 76 6.95 -28.28 40.93
N GLN A 77 7.61 -27.94 39.81
CA GLN A 77 8.81 -27.11 39.84
C GLN A 77 8.56 -25.83 40.66
N ASN A 78 9.45 -25.61 41.61
CA ASN A 78 9.30 -24.55 42.58
C ASN A 78 9.71 -23.21 41.96
N VAL A 79 8.78 -22.25 41.89
CA VAL A 79 8.96 -20.90 41.30
C VAL A 79 9.87 -19.99 42.14
N THR A 80 10.75 -20.57 42.96
CA THR A 80 11.86 -19.93 43.67
C THR A 80 13.24 -20.42 43.19
N GLU A 81 13.29 -21.31 42.20
CA GLU A 81 14.50 -21.40 41.36
C GLU A 81 14.73 -20.03 40.72
N ASN A 82 15.98 -19.54 40.75
CA ASN A 82 16.27 -18.23 40.16
C ASN A 82 15.98 -18.30 38.66
N ASP A 83 14.99 -17.52 38.19
CA ASP A 83 14.78 -17.28 36.78
C ASP A 83 16.13 -16.96 36.13
N THR A 84 16.58 -17.79 35.19
CA THR A 84 17.71 -17.44 34.33
C THR A 84 17.21 -16.40 33.34
N TYR A 85 17.07 -15.16 33.82
CA TYR A 85 16.71 -14.00 33.03
C TYR A 85 17.57 -13.99 31.77
N SER A 86 16.92 -14.13 30.61
CA SER A 86 17.61 -14.07 29.32
C SER A 86 18.44 -12.79 29.27
N SER A 87 19.71 -12.91 28.86
CA SER A 87 20.65 -11.80 28.87
C SER A 87 20.06 -10.62 28.10
N SER A 88 19.80 -9.52 28.81
CA SER A 88 19.16 -8.34 28.21
C SER A 88 19.98 -7.87 27.00
N ILE A 89 19.37 -7.94 25.82
CA ILE A 89 20.01 -7.52 24.59
C ILE A 89 20.07 -6.00 24.61
N GLU A 90 21.24 -5.44 24.88
CA GLU A 90 21.43 -4.00 24.87
C GLU A 90 21.07 -3.41 23.50
N PHE A 91 20.39 -2.27 23.54
CA PHE A 91 20.00 -1.56 22.33
C PHE A 91 21.21 -0.83 21.73
N SER A 92 21.50 -1.16 20.47
CA SER A 92 22.58 -0.56 19.70
C SER A 92 22.13 -0.28 18.27
N THR A 93 22.64 0.80 17.70
CA THR A 93 22.50 1.16 16.29
C THR A 93 23.83 1.01 15.52
N GLY A 94 24.81 0.33 16.11
CA GLY A 94 26.19 0.29 15.63
C GLY A 94 26.81 1.69 15.63
N ASP A 95 27.67 1.97 14.64
CA ASP A 95 28.26 3.30 14.42
C ASP A 95 27.23 4.40 14.05
N LYS A 96 25.95 4.08 13.81
CA LYS A 96 24.94 5.07 13.41
C LYS A 96 24.30 5.79 14.60
N VAL A 97 24.16 7.10 14.49
CA VAL A 97 23.38 7.93 15.43
C VAL A 97 21.89 7.83 15.11
N GLN A 98 21.03 7.74 16.13
CA GLN A 98 19.57 7.69 15.97
C GLN A 98 18.99 8.99 15.39
N GLY A 99 17.86 8.88 14.69
CA GLY A 99 17.12 10.00 14.11
C GLY A 99 17.51 10.34 12.65
N PRO A 100 17.23 11.56 12.18
CA PRO A 100 17.41 11.95 10.78
C PRO A 100 18.87 11.96 10.31
N GLN A 101 19.18 11.14 9.30
CA GLN A 101 20.47 11.09 8.61
C GLN A 101 20.47 12.11 7.46
N VAL A 102 20.45 13.40 7.80
CA VAL A 102 20.26 14.50 6.83
C VAL A 102 21.45 15.46 6.81
N PRO A 103 21.80 16.04 5.64
CA PRO A 103 22.84 17.07 5.56
C PRO A 103 22.51 18.31 6.42
N SER A 104 23.51 18.86 7.12
CA SER A 104 23.34 20.02 8.02
C SER A 104 22.94 21.33 7.33
N ASN A 105 23.04 21.40 6.00
CA ASN A 105 22.54 22.51 5.19
C ASN A 105 21.06 22.33 4.75
N CYS A 106 20.39 21.25 5.17
CA CYS A 106 18.97 21.03 4.96
C CYS A 106 18.15 21.78 6.03
N ILE A 107 17.56 22.92 5.65
CA ILE A 107 16.90 23.84 6.60
C ILE A 107 15.47 24.17 6.15
N THR A 108 15.23 24.28 4.83
CA THR A 108 13.91 24.62 4.28
C THR A 108 13.09 23.36 3.95
N PRO A 109 11.74 23.39 4.06
CA PRO A 109 10.89 22.25 3.72
C PRO A 109 11.11 21.68 2.31
N LEU A 110 11.44 22.55 1.35
CA LEU A 110 11.74 22.14 -0.04
C LEU A 110 13.03 21.31 -0.13
N GLN A 111 14.04 21.59 0.69
CA GLN A 111 15.26 20.76 0.75
C GLN A 111 14.95 19.37 1.32
N PHE A 112 14.14 19.28 2.40
CA PHE A 112 13.70 18.00 2.96
C PHE A 112 12.87 17.19 1.96
N PHE A 113 11.96 17.82 1.22
CA PHE A 113 11.22 17.17 0.14
C PHE A 113 12.14 16.64 -0.97
N SER A 114 13.17 17.40 -1.33
CA SER A 114 14.15 17.06 -2.38
C SER A 114 15.07 15.88 -2.03
N LEU A 115 15.14 15.46 -0.76
CA LEU A 115 15.83 14.23 -0.34
C LEU A 115 15.12 12.96 -0.88
N PHE A 116 13.79 13.03 -0.98
CA PHE A 116 12.95 11.93 -1.47
C PHE A 116 12.59 12.13 -2.94
N PHE A 117 12.28 13.35 -3.38
CA PHE A 117 12.00 13.68 -4.77
C PHE A 117 13.23 14.33 -5.44
N THR A 118 14.28 13.54 -5.66
CA THR A 118 15.53 14.04 -6.22
C THR A 118 15.39 14.52 -7.68
N ASN A 119 16.33 15.36 -8.13
CA ASN A 119 16.41 15.82 -9.53
C ASN A 119 16.35 14.66 -10.54
N GLU A 120 17.01 13.53 -10.22
CA GLU A 120 17.02 12.33 -11.06
C GLU A 120 15.64 11.69 -11.15
N LEU A 121 14.94 11.51 -10.02
CA LEU A 121 13.61 10.93 -9.99
C LEU A 121 12.60 11.76 -10.79
N VAL A 122 12.58 13.08 -10.56
CA VAL A 122 11.67 14.00 -11.28
C VAL A 122 12.02 14.04 -12.77
N SER A 123 13.31 14.06 -13.13
CA SER A 123 13.75 13.99 -14.53
C SER A 123 13.32 12.68 -15.21
N LYS A 124 13.41 11.55 -14.51
CA LYS A 124 12.96 10.25 -15.01
C LYS A 124 11.44 10.21 -15.21
N ILE A 125 10.65 10.71 -14.25
CA ILE A 125 9.19 10.78 -14.40
C ILE A 125 8.81 11.65 -15.60
N ALA A 126 9.41 12.84 -15.77
CA ALA A 126 9.17 13.68 -16.95
C ALA A 126 9.53 12.97 -18.26
N THR A 127 10.67 12.27 -18.29
CA THR A 127 11.13 11.50 -19.46
C THR A 127 10.15 10.39 -19.83
N GLU A 128 9.69 9.59 -18.86
CA GLU A 128 8.73 8.50 -19.09
C GLU A 128 7.34 9.03 -19.48
N THR A 129 6.87 10.13 -18.89
CA THR A 129 5.62 10.80 -19.29
C THR A 129 5.68 11.25 -20.75
N ASN A 130 6.78 11.88 -21.17
CA ASN A 130 6.97 12.35 -22.54
C ASN A 130 7.13 11.20 -23.55
N LEU A 131 7.79 10.11 -23.15
CA LEU A 131 7.85 8.86 -23.93
C LEU A 131 6.47 8.23 -24.09
N TYR A 132 5.65 8.20 -23.03
CA TYR A 132 4.28 7.68 -23.09
C TYR A 132 3.38 8.53 -23.98
N ALA A 133 3.42 9.87 -23.84
CA ALA A 133 2.64 10.78 -24.67
C ALA A 133 2.99 10.64 -26.16
N ARG A 134 4.28 10.64 -26.51
CA ARG A 134 4.74 10.38 -27.88
C ARG A 134 4.32 8.99 -28.38
N LYS A 135 4.29 7.97 -27.53
CA LYS A 135 3.75 6.65 -27.90
C LYS A 135 2.25 6.71 -28.20
N ILE A 136 1.45 7.42 -27.41
CA ILE A 136 0.00 7.57 -27.65
C ILE A 136 -0.25 8.30 -28.97
N ILE A 137 0.42 9.44 -29.18
CA ILE A 137 0.30 10.26 -30.40
C ILE A 137 0.70 9.48 -31.65
N ASN A 138 1.79 8.71 -31.58
CA ASN A 138 2.26 7.89 -32.71
C ASN A 138 1.47 6.60 -32.93
N SER A 139 0.53 6.21 -32.05
CA SER A 139 -0.20 4.93 -32.13
C SER A 139 -1.69 5.08 -32.42
N ARG A 140 -2.19 6.31 -32.57
CA ARG A 140 -3.60 6.63 -32.81
C ARG A 140 -3.72 7.78 -33.80
N GLU A 141 -4.78 7.77 -34.60
CA GLU A 141 -5.24 9.00 -35.26
C GLU A 141 -5.82 9.92 -34.18
N VAL A 142 -5.01 10.87 -33.72
CA VAL A 142 -5.39 11.79 -32.65
C VAL A 142 -6.41 12.80 -33.19
N SER A 143 -7.64 12.73 -32.67
CA SER A 143 -8.68 13.73 -32.94
C SER A 143 -8.17 15.15 -32.62
N VAL A 144 -8.46 16.10 -33.50
CA VAL A 144 -8.08 17.52 -33.38
C VAL A 144 -8.63 18.21 -32.12
N HIS A 145 -9.64 17.63 -31.48
CA HIS A 145 -10.20 18.11 -30.21
C HIS A 145 -9.62 17.40 -28.97
N SER A 146 -8.69 16.45 -29.15
CA SER A 146 -8.04 15.74 -28.06
C SER A 146 -6.91 16.56 -27.43
N LEU A 147 -6.72 16.42 -26.11
CA LEU A 147 -5.58 17.03 -25.39
C LEU A 147 -4.22 16.61 -26.01
N TRP A 148 -4.15 15.39 -26.55
CA TRP A 148 -2.96 14.87 -27.23
C TRP A 148 -2.57 15.65 -28.50
N TYR A 149 -3.50 16.37 -29.14
CA TYR A 149 -3.23 17.14 -30.37
C TYR A 149 -2.34 18.36 -30.11
N ASN A 150 -2.45 18.97 -28.93
CA ASN A 150 -1.67 20.12 -28.50
C ASN A 150 -0.62 19.77 -27.43
N TRP A 151 -0.20 18.49 -27.36
CA TRP A 151 0.80 18.04 -26.40
C TRP A 151 2.18 18.64 -26.67
N TYR A 152 2.89 19.01 -25.59
CA TYR A 152 4.31 19.36 -25.62
C TYR A 152 5.04 18.60 -24.49
N ASP A 153 6.33 18.32 -24.69
CA ASP A 153 7.14 17.54 -23.73
C ASP A 153 7.29 18.33 -22.41
N VAL A 154 6.77 17.76 -21.32
CA VAL A 154 6.78 18.31 -19.95
C VAL A 154 8.21 18.45 -19.44
N THR A 155 8.57 19.62 -18.92
CA THR A 155 9.89 19.88 -18.34
C THR A 155 9.97 19.46 -16.87
N VAL A 156 11.20 19.29 -16.36
CA VAL A 156 11.47 19.00 -14.93
C VAL A 156 10.91 20.10 -14.01
N ASN A 157 10.88 21.36 -14.47
CA ASN A 157 10.40 22.48 -13.67
C ASN A 157 8.87 22.52 -13.60
N GLU A 158 8.19 22.26 -14.72
CA GLU A 158 6.73 22.10 -14.74
C GLU A 158 6.30 20.89 -13.92
N LEU A 159 7.04 19.77 -13.99
CA LEU A 159 6.75 18.61 -13.18
C LEU A 159 6.98 18.84 -11.68
N ARG A 160 7.95 19.68 -11.26
CA ARG A 160 8.04 20.11 -9.86
C ARG A 160 6.82 20.92 -9.44
N ALA A 161 6.46 21.95 -10.21
CA ALA A 161 5.29 22.77 -9.91
C ALA A 161 3.98 21.94 -9.90
N PHE A 162 3.88 20.93 -10.75
CA PHE A 162 2.81 19.93 -10.75
C PHE A 162 2.81 19.11 -9.46
N LEU A 163 3.95 18.49 -9.08
CA LEU A 163 4.09 17.73 -7.83
C LEU A 163 3.79 18.56 -6.57
N GLU A 164 4.12 19.86 -6.57
CA GLU A 164 3.78 20.82 -5.50
C GLU A 164 2.27 21.16 -5.42
N THR A 165 1.50 20.89 -6.48
CA THR A 165 0.10 21.38 -6.65
C THR A 165 -0.95 20.26 -6.71
N THR A 166 -0.61 19.01 -7.04
CA THR A 166 -1.60 18.06 -7.60
C THR A 166 -2.41 17.20 -6.63
N ARG A 167 -3.69 17.07 -6.98
CA ARG A 167 -4.51 15.85 -6.77
C ARG A 167 -4.49 14.96 -8.03
N GLN A 168 -4.85 13.69 -7.86
CA GLN A 168 -4.69 12.59 -8.84
C GLN A 168 -5.58 12.66 -10.09
N THR A 169 -5.13 11.99 -11.16
CA THR A 169 -5.91 11.56 -12.34
C THR A 169 -5.46 10.15 -12.79
N ASP A 170 -6.38 9.32 -13.31
CA ASP A 170 -6.14 7.90 -13.73
C ASP A 170 -5.72 7.78 -15.22
N ASP A 171 -4.89 6.76 -15.58
CA ASP A 171 -5.07 5.94 -16.81
C ASP A 171 -4.23 4.61 -16.86
N LYS A 172 -4.48 3.76 -17.86
CA LYS A 172 -4.02 2.37 -18.13
C LYS A 172 -2.98 2.37 -19.32
N GLU A 173 -2.30 1.30 -19.79
CA GLU A 173 -2.15 -0.13 -19.49
C GLU A 173 -0.67 -0.54 -19.30
N ARG A 174 -0.32 -1.83 -19.42
CA ARG A 174 0.77 -2.59 -18.76
C ARG A 174 0.49 -2.90 -17.29
N THR A 175 1.04 -4.02 -16.81
CA THR A 175 0.94 -4.52 -15.43
C THR A 175 1.16 -3.41 -14.42
N SER A 176 0.15 -3.16 -13.58
CA SER A 176 0.10 -1.99 -12.71
C SER A 176 1.19 -2.00 -11.63
N VAL A 177 1.61 -3.20 -11.21
CA VAL A 177 2.65 -3.41 -10.20
C VAL A 177 4.02 -2.96 -10.71
N ASP A 178 4.47 -3.46 -11.86
CA ASP A 178 5.83 -3.20 -12.36
C ASP A 178 6.10 -1.72 -12.63
N LYS A 179 5.07 -0.97 -13.06
CA LYS A 179 5.12 0.49 -13.24
C LYS A 179 5.51 1.23 -11.95
N VAL A 180 4.96 0.79 -10.81
CA VAL A 180 5.14 1.47 -9.52
C VAL A 180 6.21 0.82 -8.67
N ALA A 181 6.55 -0.44 -8.90
CA ALA A 181 7.55 -1.19 -8.12
C ALA A 181 8.90 -0.45 -8.07
N TYR A 182 9.41 0.03 -9.21
CA TYR A 182 10.64 0.82 -9.24
C TYR A 182 10.56 2.10 -8.38
N PHE A 183 9.45 2.82 -8.44
CA PHE A 183 9.23 4.05 -7.68
C PHE A 183 9.08 3.78 -6.17
N LEU A 184 8.37 2.71 -5.81
CA LEU A 184 8.15 2.32 -4.42
C LEU A 184 9.43 1.79 -3.76
N SER A 185 10.21 0.94 -4.45
CA SER A 185 11.51 0.48 -3.97
C SER A 185 12.51 1.64 -3.82
N TYR A 186 12.50 2.59 -4.76
CA TYR A 186 13.31 3.81 -4.64
C TYR A 186 12.91 4.64 -3.40
N LEU A 187 11.60 4.84 -3.14
CA LEU A 187 11.16 5.59 -1.95
C LEU A 187 11.49 4.87 -0.65
N ASP A 188 11.31 3.55 -0.58
CA ASP A 188 11.69 2.73 0.58
C ASP A 188 13.20 2.81 0.87
N GLU A 189 14.04 2.76 -0.17
CA GLU A 189 15.49 3.01 -0.06
C GLU A 189 15.76 4.41 0.52
N LYS A 190 15.09 5.46 0.03
CA LYS A 190 15.28 6.83 0.57
C LYS A 190 14.73 7.02 1.97
N PHE A 191 13.71 6.28 2.40
CA PHE A 191 13.24 6.29 3.80
C PHE A 191 14.25 5.63 4.72
N ARG A 192 14.78 4.45 4.35
CA ARG A 192 15.83 3.75 5.13
C ARG A 192 17.19 4.45 5.12
N HIS A 193 17.47 5.27 4.10
CA HIS A 193 18.73 6.02 4.00
C HIS A 193 18.76 7.27 4.90
N HIS A 194 17.65 8.03 4.97
CA HIS A 194 17.62 9.34 5.64
C HIS A 194 17.18 9.29 7.11
N PHE A 195 17.02 8.12 7.73
CA PHE A 195 16.59 7.98 9.12
C PHE A 195 17.16 6.72 9.78
N VAL A 196 17.33 6.76 11.10
CA VAL A 196 17.68 5.61 11.95
C VAL A 196 16.67 5.55 13.09
N PRO A 197 15.86 4.47 13.22
CA PRO A 197 14.88 4.35 14.30
C PRO A 197 15.50 4.33 15.69
N ALA A 198 14.73 4.77 16.68
CA ALA A 198 15.00 4.54 18.09
C ALA A 198 14.59 3.10 18.49
N GLN A 199 14.90 2.71 19.74
CA GLN A 199 14.68 1.34 20.24
C GLN A 199 13.28 0.79 19.99
N ASN A 200 12.25 1.62 20.08
CA ASN A 200 10.85 1.19 20.02
C ASN A 200 10.29 1.42 18.61
N ILE A 201 10.03 0.34 17.87
CA ILE A 201 9.48 0.36 16.51
C ILE A 201 8.14 -0.35 16.45
N SER A 202 7.24 0.08 15.57
CA SER A 202 5.87 -0.42 15.46
C SER A 202 5.61 -1.00 14.06
N VAL A 203 4.89 -2.11 13.97
CA VAL A 203 4.41 -2.70 12.70
C VAL A 203 2.87 -2.77 12.68
N ASP A 204 2.27 -2.08 11.70
CA ASP A 204 0.80 -2.03 11.48
C ASP A 204 0.47 -1.83 9.98
N GLU A 205 -0.83 -1.86 9.65
CA GLU A 205 -1.41 -1.70 8.31
C GLU A 205 -1.86 -0.26 8.03
N SER A 206 -1.21 0.37 7.07
CA SER A 206 -1.71 1.57 6.41
C SER A 206 -2.60 1.24 5.22
N ILE A 207 -3.57 2.10 4.92
CA ILE A 207 -4.44 1.98 3.74
C ILE A 207 -4.42 3.31 2.98
N VAL A 208 -3.83 3.28 1.79
CA VAL A 208 -3.91 4.40 0.83
C VAL A 208 -5.27 4.34 0.16
N GLY A 209 -6.15 5.30 0.49
CA GLY A 209 -7.52 5.33 -0.02
C GLY A 209 -7.56 5.43 -1.56
N PHE A 210 -8.18 4.44 -2.21
CA PHE A 210 -8.22 4.34 -3.68
C PHE A 210 -9.53 3.70 -4.14
N LYS A 211 -10.15 4.26 -5.18
CA LYS A 211 -11.46 3.83 -5.68
C LYS A 211 -11.43 3.18 -7.07
N GLY A 212 -10.38 3.40 -7.86
CA GLY A 212 -10.25 2.93 -9.25
C GLY A 212 -10.25 1.40 -9.42
N ARG A 213 -10.15 0.94 -10.67
CA ARG A 213 -10.20 -0.49 -11.04
C ARG A 213 -8.80 -1.12 -11.02
N ILE A 214 -8.48 -1.85 -9.96
CA ILE A 214 -7.22 -2.58 -9.79
C ILE A 214 -7.47 -3.85 -8.95
N SER A 215 -6.81 -4.96 -9.29
CA SER A 215 -7.12 -6.30 -8.75
C SER A 215 -6.84 -6.45 -7.26
N PHE A 216 -5.74 -5.88 -6.77
CA PHE A 216 -5.34 -5.95 -5.36
C PHE A 216 -5.92 -4.83 -4.46
N LYS A 217 -7.04 -4.21 -4.87
CA LYS A 217 -7.75 -3.22 -4.05
C LYS A 217 -8.46 -3.93 -2.88
N MET A 218 -8.05 -3.62 -1.66
CA MET A 218 -8.62 -4.24 -0.46
C MET A 218 -9.82 -3.44 0.08
N TYR A 219 -10.73 -4.16 0.74
CA TYR A 219 -11.82 -3.60 1.54
C TYR A 219 -11.51 -3.77 3.03
N ASN A 220 -11.66 -2.71 3.82
CA ASN A 220 -11.59 -2.76 5.28
C ASN A 220 -12.74 -1.94 5.89
N ALA A 221 -13.79 -2.63 6.32
CA ALA A 221 -14.99 -2.02 6.88
C ALA A 221 -14.75 -1.11 8.11
N LYS A 222 -13.63 -1.31 8.84
CA LYS A 222 -13.30 -0.61 10.09
C LYS A 222 -12.55 0.71 9.90
N LYS A 223 -11.90 0.95 8.75
CA LYS A 223 -11.13 2.19 8.49
C LYS A 223 -12.02 3.19 7.71
N PRO A 224 -11.88 4.53 7.87
CA PRO A 224 -12.80 5.51 7.28
C PRO A 224 -12.86 5.45 5.75
N ASN A 225 -11.69 5.34 5.10
CA ASN A 225 -11.60 4.98 3.69
C ASN A 225 -11.66 3.46 3.57
N LYS A 226 -12.88 2.93 3.41
CA LYS A 226 -13.13 1.48 3.36
C LYS A 226 -12.48 0.76 2.17
N TRP A 227 -12.11 1.46 1.10
CA TRP A 227 -11.48 0.91 -0.10
C TRP A 227 -10.11 1.55 -0.31
N GLY A 228 -9.09 0.74 -0.58
CA GLY A 228 -7.75 1.25 -0.85
C GLY A 228 -6.70 0.19 -1.13
N LEU A 229 -5.45 0.64 -1.23
CA LEU A 229 -4.27 -0.19 -1.35
C LEU A 229 -3.68 -0.37 0.06
N ARG A 230 -3.45 -1.62 0.49
CA ARG A 230 -2.83 -1.91 1.79
C ARG A 230 -1.30 -1.83 1.68
N LEU A 231 -0.68 -1.17 2.64
CA LEU A 231 0.75 -1.20 2.91
C LEU A 231 0.96 -1.76 4.33
N TYR A 232 1.87 -2.72 4.49
CA TYR A 232 2.41 -3.06 5.80
C TYR A 232 3.58 -2.12 6.09
N ALA A 233 3.61 -1.47 7.25
CA ALA A 233 4.52 -0.39 7.55
C ALA A 233 5.32 -0.68 8.83
N LEU A 234 6.63 -0.43 8.81
CA LEU A 234 7.47 -0.36 10.01
C LEU A 234 7.79 1.10 10.29
N VAL A 235 7.40 1.57 11.47
CA VAL A 235 7.39 2.97 11.88
C VAL A 235 8.19 3.15 13.17
N ASP A 236 8.99 4.21 13.25
CA ASP A 236 9.62 4.62 14.51
C ASP A 236 8.56 5.14 15.50
N SER A 237 8.49 4.55 16.70
CA SER A 237 7.42 4.87 17.66
C SER A 237 7.61 6.20 18.38
N SER A 238 8.80 6.80 18.30
CA SER A 238 9.11 8.08 18.96
C SER A 238 8.73 9.30 18.12
N SER A 239 8.83 9.17 16.80
CA SER A 239 8.65 10.26 15.82
C SER A 239 7.49 10.04 14.85
N GLY A 240 6.99 8.80 14.72
CA GLY A 240 6.03 8.42 13.69
C GLY A 240 6.65 8.32 12.28
N TYR A 241 7.98 8.30 12.16
CA TYR A 241 8.66 8.21 10.86
C TYR A 241 8.47 6.82 10.23
N LEU A 242 7.95 6.78 9.00
CA LEU A 242 7.83 5.55 8.21
C LEU A 242 9.22 5.15 7.70
N TYR A 243 9.81 4.11 8.28
CA TYR A 243 11.17 3.68 7.98
C TYR A 243 11.23 2.73 6.78
N THR A 244 10.34 1.74 6.69
CA THR A 244 10.23 0.82 5.55
C THR A 244 8.79 0.33 5.38
N PHE A 245 8.38 -0.04 4.16
CA PHE A 245 7.04 -0.52 3.88
C PHE A 245 6.99 -1.61 2.80
N LEU A 246 6.02 -2.52 2.95
CA LEU A 246 5.71 -3.58 2.00
C LEU A 246 4.31 -3.37 1.40
N PRO A 247 4.18 -3.01 0.11
CA PRO A 247 2.88 -2.95 -0.56
C PRO A 247 2.28 -4.33 -0.78
N TYR A 248 0.96 -4.47 -0.56
CA TYR A 248 0.22 -5.68 -0.89
C TYR A 248 -0.30 -5.65 -2.33
N PHE A 249 0.19 -6.57 -3.16
CA PHE A 249 -0.19 -6.72 -4.57
C PHE A 249 -1.00 -8.00 -4.83
N GLY A 250 -1.66 -8.55 -3.80
CA GLY A 250 -2.32 -9.86 -3.86
C GLY A 250 -1.40 -11.01 -3.43
N LYS A 251 -1.83 -12.25 -3.70
CA LYS A 251 -1.14 -13.48 -3.25
C LYS A 251 0.35 -13.55 -3.65
N GLN A 252 0.71 -13.00 -4.81
CA GLN A 252 2.11 -12.89 -5.25
C GLN A 252 3.03 -12.20 -4.22
N THR A 253 2.53 -11.22 -3.45
CA THR A 253 3.30 -10.59 -2.37
C THR A 253 3.53 -11.56 -1.22
N THR A 254 2.51 -12.32 -0.81
CA THR A 254 2.60 -13.22 0.35
C THR A 254 3.37 -14.49 0.04
N ASP A 255 3.30 -14.97 -1.20
CA ASP A 255 4.07 -16.14 -1.63
C ASP A 255 5.57 -15.82 -1.69
N ALA A 256 5.95 -14.61 -2.14
CA ALA A 256 7.33 -14.15 -2.28
C ALA A 256 8.06 -13.76 -0.98
N LEU A 257 7.41 -13.83 0.19
CA LEU A 257 8.04 -13.52 1.48
C LEU A 257 9.05 -14.60 1.91
N ILE A 258 10.02 -14.23 2.74
CA ILE A 258 10.91 -15.17 3.44
C ILE A 258 10.11 -16.13 4.36
N HIS A 259 10.73 -17.24 4.76
CA HIS A 259 10.17 -18.26 5.68
C HIS A 259 8.76 -18.78 5.29
N PRO A 260 8.60 -19.49 4.16
CA PRO A 260 7.30 -20.03 3.72
C PRO A 260 6.67 -21.04 4.69
N ASP A 261 7.44 -21.54 5.65
CA ASP A 261 7.07 -22.37 6.79
C ASP A 261 6.29 -21.62 7.89
N LEU A 262 6.36 -20.28 7.94
CA LEU A 262 5.73 -19.46 8.97
C LEU A 262 4.38 -18.86 8.53
N PRO A 263 3.50 -18.47 9.49
CA PRO A 263 2.30 -17.70 9.18
C PRO A 263 2.62 -16.39 8.44
N VAL A 264 1.79 -16.02 7.45
CA VAL A 264 1.99 -14.82 6.61
C VAL A 264 2.19 -13.54 7.43
N THR A 265 1.47 -13.38 8.55
CA THR A 265 1.63 -12.20 9.42
C THR A 265 3.01 -12.15 10.08
N SER A 266 3.54 -13.29 10.53
CA SER A 266 4.91 -13.39 11.03
C SER A 266 5.96 -13.14 9.93
N ARG A 267 5.74 -13.66 8.72
CA ARG A 267 6.61 -13.42 7.55
C ARG A 267 6.68 -11.93 7.18
N ILE A 268 5.59 -11.18 7.33
CA ILE A 268 5.55 -9.71 7.10
C ILE A 268 6.43 -8.97 8.11
N VAL A 269 6.32 -9.28 9.41
CA VAL A 269 7.15 -8.66 10.47
C VAL A 269 8.63 -8.95 10.22
N LEU A 270 8.97 -10.21 9.96
CA LEU A 270 10.35 -10.63 9.69
C LEU A 270 10.93 -9.98 8.42
N HIS A 271 10.13 -9.81 7.36
CA HIS A 271 10.58 -9.12 6.15
C HIS A 271 10.89 -7.63 6.41
N LEU A 272 9.99 -6.90 7.08
CA LEU A 272 10.21 -5.50 7.42
C LEU A 272 11.40 -5.31 8.38
N TYR A 273 11.57 -6.21 9.36
CA TYR A 273 12.73 -6.20 10.25
C TYR A 273 14.03 -6.55 9.51
N ASN A 274 14.02 -7.52 8.59
CA ASN A 274 15.16 -7.82 7.73
C ASN A 274 15.60 -6.59 6.91
N ASN A 275 14.67 -5.78 6.40
CA ASN A 275 15.01 -4.55 5.67
C ASN A 275 15.74 -3.53 6.59
N LEU A 276 15.45 -3.54 7.90
CA LEU A 276 16.19 -2.78 8.91
C LEU A 276 17.58 -3.38 9.12
N GLN A 277 17.71 -4.68 9.40
CA GLN A 277 19.01 -5.32 9.63
C GLN A 277 19.94 -5.19 8.41
N GLN A 278 19.43 -5.31 7.17
CA GLN A 278 20.21 -5.07 5.95
C GLN A 278 20.73 -3.62 5.84
N SER A 279 20.03 -2.66 6.44
CA SER A 279 20.37 -1.24 6.42
C SER A 279 21.23 -0.80 7.61
N ILE A 280 21.21 -1.57 8.71
CA ILE A 280 22.01 -1.36 9.93
C ILE A 280 22.44 -2.74 10.49
N PRO A 281 23.45 -3.41 9.90
CA PRO A 281 23.77 -4.82 10.21
C PRO A 281 24.15 -5.09 11.68
N GLU A 282 24.75 -4.11 12.34
CA GLU A 282 25.23 -4.18 13.72
C GLU A 282 24.15 -3.88 14.78
N ALA A 283 22.92 -3.55 14.36
CA ALA A 283 21.91 -3.10 15.29
C ALA A 283 21.26 -4.26 16.07
N THR A 284 21.02 -4.03 17.36
CA THR A 284 20.53 -5.02 18.34
C THR A 284 19.51 -4.38 19.28
N GLY A 285 18.69 -5.18 19.97
CA GLY A 285 17.89 -4.73 21.11
C GLY A 285 16.68 -3.82 20.77
N TYR A 286 16.23 -3.80 19.52
CA TYR A 286 14.95 -3.17 19.16
C TYR A 286 13.77 -3.90 19.79
N HIS A 287 12.77 -3.14 20.23
CA HIS A 287 11.48 -3.65 20.67
C HIS A 287 10.44 -3.43 19.57
N ILE A 288 9.85 -4.53 19.07
CA ILE A 288 8.85 -4.49 18.00
C ILE A 288 7.44 -4.57 18.61
N PHE A 289 6.69 -3.48 18.50
CA PHE A 289 5.29 -3.39 18.91
C PHE A 289 4.39 -3.77 17.73
N THR A 290 3.44 -4.68 17.92
CA THR A 290 2.54 -5.15 16.85
C THR A 290 1.13 -5.42 17.42
N ASP A 291 0.09 -5.31 16.58
CA ASP A 291 -1.27 -5.75 16.97
C ASP A 291 -1.37 -7.29 17.00
N ARG A 292 -2.41 -7.80 17.68
CA ARG A 292 -2.70 -9.23 17.88
C ARG A 292 -2.67 -10.08 16.59
N LEU A 293 -2.95 -9.49 15.43
CA LEU A 293 -2.86 -10.17 14.13
C LEU A 293 -1.44 -10.65 13.80
N TYR A 294 -0.44 -9.94 14.30
CA TYR A 294 0.99 -10.18 14.06
C TYR A 294 1.66 -10.96 15.19
N THR A 295 1.15 -10.88 16.42
CA THR A 295 1.66 -11.67 17.55
C THR A 295 1.39 -13.17 17.37
N SER A 296 2.39 -13.94 16.95
CA SER A 296 2.40 -15.40 17.00
C SER A 296 3.45 -15.88 18.00
N ILE A 297 3.29 -17.09 18.53
CA ILE A 297 4.21 -17.68 19.53
C ILE A 297 5.60 -17.99 18.92
N ILE A 298 5.71 -17.99 17.57
CA ILE A 298 6.93 -18.33 16.82
C ILE A 298 7.77 -17.07 16.51
N LEU A 299 7.43 -15.92 17.10
CA LEU A 299 8.15 -14.64 16.96
C LEU A 299 8.92 -14.21 18.24
N GLY A 300 9.08 -15.12 19.20
CA GLY A 300 9.82 -14.92 20.45
C GLY A 300 11.08 -15.76 20.53
#